data_AF-A0AAV3QNB9-F1
#
_entry.id   AF-A0AAV3QNB9-F1
#
_cell.length_a   1.000
_cell.length_b   1.000
_cell.length_c   1.000
_cell.angle_alpha   90.00
_cell.angle_beta   90.00
_cell.angle_gamma   90.00
#
_symmetry.space_group_name_H-M   'P 1'
#
loop_
_entity.id
_entity.type
_entity.pdbx_description
1 polymer ?
#
loop_
_entity_poly.entity_id
_entity_poly.type
_entity_poly.pdbx_seq_one_letter_code
_entity_poly.pdbx_strand_id
1 'polypeptide(L)'
;MSIPLHPTTASWPFDAWGLDMVGPMPESVEGHVYILAATNYFSKWAEAVLLLIGKKEEVADFIKSNLIYRYVIPRTKVGPINGRYLKQYYP
;
A
#
# COMPACT_ATOMS: atom_id res chain seq x y z
N MET A 1 7.90 17.58 27.55
CA MET A 1 6.50 17.57 27.06
C MET A 1 6.40 16.38 26.09
N SER A 2 5.70 15.31 26.46
CA SER A 2 5.52 14.14 25.59
C SER A 2 4.29 14.35 24.72
N ILE A 3 4.40 14.04 23.43
CA ILE A 3 3.28 14.05 22.49
C ILE A 3 2.55 12.72 22.68
N PRO A 4 1.26 12.69 23.04
CA PRO A 4 0.53 11.44 23.20
C PRO A 4 0.43 10.72 21.84
N LEU A 5 0.88 9.47 21.78
CA LEU A 5 0.76 8.62 20.61
C LEU A 5 -0.66 8.07 20.52
N HIS A 6 -1.32 8.24 19.38
CA HIS A 6 -2.61 7.64 19.13
C HIS A 6 -2.43 6.33 18.33
N PRO A 7 -2.90 5.18 18.84
CA PRO A 7 -2.83 3.94 18.09
C PRO A 7 -3.69 4.05 16.82
N THR A 8 -3.13 3.59 15.70
CA THR A 8 -3.88 3.46 14.43
C THR A 8 -4.55 2.10 14.43
N THR A 9 -5.88 2.09 14.46
CA THR A 9 -6.69 0.87 14.35
C THR A 9 -7.16 0.75 12.91
N ALA A 10 -6.75 -0.31 12.22
CA ALA A 10 -7.31 -0.70 10.93
C ALA A 10 -8.32 -1.82 11.15
N SER A 11 -9.52 -1.69 10.60
CA SER A 11 -10.62 -2.66 10.78
C SER A 11 -10.69 -3.71 9.67
N TRP A 12 -9.97 -3.50 8.56
CA TRP A 12 -9.96 -4.37 7.39
C TRP A 12 -8.68 -4.15 6.56
N PRO A 13 -8.27 -5.09 5.67
CA PRO A 13 -6.98 -5.05 4.96
C PRO A 13 -6.70 -3.81 4.10
N PHE A 14 -7.70 -2.96 3.81
CA PHE A 14 -7.53 -1.76 2.98
C PHE A 14 -7.81 -0.46 3.72
N ASP A 15 -7.99 -0.52 5.04
CA ASP A 15 -8.32 0.64 5.87
C ASP A 15 -7.15 1.61 5.98
N ALA A 16 -5.94 1.09 6.17
CA ALA A 16 -4.73 1.89 6.32
C ALA A 16 -3.47 1.10 5.95
N TRP A 17 -2.55 1.79 5.27
CA TRP A 17 -1.23 1.30 4.91
C TRP A 17 -0.16 2.31 5.31
N GLY A 18 0.94 1.82 5.87
CA GLY A 18 2.15 2.62 6.08
C GLY A 18 3.08 2.47 4.89
N LEU A 19 3.56 3.59 4.35
CA LEU A 19 4.59 3.61 3.31
C LEU A 19 5.89 4.13 3.93
N ASP A 20 6.98 3.42 3.72
CA ASP A 20 8.30 3.81 4.18
C ASP A 20 9.34 3.65 3.07
N MET A 21 10.28 4.59 2.98
CA MET A 21 11.29 4.63 1.93
C MET A 21 12.68 4.56 2.57
N VAL A 22 13.44 3.53 2.19
CA VAL A 22 14.78 3.27 2.70
C VAL A 22 15.79 3.64 1.62
N GLY A 23 16.70 4.57 1.91
CA GLY A 23 17.88 4.83 1.09
C GLY A 23 18.57 6.17 1.38
N PRO A 24 19.55 6.58 0.55
CA PRO A 24 20.08 5.86 -0.61
C PRO A 24 21.02 4.71 -0.20
N MET A 25 20.87 3.57 -0.86
CA MET A 25 21.70 2.37 -0.73
C MET A 25 22.70 2.28 -1.90
N PRO A 26 23.74 1.42 -1.82
CA PRO A 26 24.59 1.14 -2.96
C PRO A 26 23.77 0.75 -4.19
N GLU A 27 24.10 1.35 -5.32
CA GLU A 27 23.39 1.18 -6.57
C GLU A 27 23.37 -0.29 -6.99
N SER A 28 22.17 -0.82 -7.23
CA SER A 28 22.01 -2.14 -7.84
C SER A 28 22.51 -2.12 -9.29
N VAL A 29 22.73 -3.30 -9.87
CA VAL A 29 23.11 -3.44 -11.30
C VAL A 29 22.11 -2.71 -12.23
N GLU A 30 20.86 -2.59 -11.81
CA GLU A 30 19.79 -1.95 -12.57
C GLU A 30 19.59 -0.46 -12.22
N GLY A 31 20.44 0.12 -11.36
CA GLY A 31 20.40 1.54 -10.99
C GLY A 31 19.55 1.87 -9.76
N HIS A 32 18.78 0.91 -9.23
CA HIS A 32 17.94 1.15 -8.05
C HIS A 32 18.80 1.44 -6.82
N VAL A 33 18.41 2.46 -6.05
CA VAL A 33 19.12 2.88 -4.82
C VAL A 33 18.18 3.07 -3.64
N TYR A 34 16.86 2.91 -3.84
CA TYR A 34 15.88 2.99 -2.77
C TYR A 34 15.03 1.73 -2.71
N ILE A 35 14.51 1.45 -1.51
CA ILE A 35 13.47 0.46 -1.27
C ILE A 35 12.23 1.19 -0.79
N LEU A 36 11.09 0.96 -1.43
CA LEU A 36 9.79 1.40 -0.91
C LEU A 36 9.08 0.19 -0.31
N ALA A 37 8.73 0.29 0.97
CA ALA A 37 7.99 -0.71 1.69
C ALA A 37 6.57 -0.21 2.00
N ALA A 38 5.58 -1.06 1.78
CA ALA A 38 4.18 -0.84 2.14
C ALA A 38 3.73 -1.88 3.16
N THR A 39 3.29 -1.44 4.34
CA THR A 39 2.82 -2.32 5.41
C THR A 39 1.32 -2.17 5.60
N ASN A 40 0.58 -3.27 5.49
CA ASN A 40 -0.83 -3.34 5.82
C ASN A 40 -1.02 -3.28 7.34
N TYR A 41 -1.73 -2.28 7.85
CA TYR A 41 -1.87 -2.12 9.30
C TYR A 41 -2.83 -3.13 9.95
N PHE A 42 -3.74 -3.73 9.18
CA PHE A 42 -4.66 -4.77 9.67
C PHE A 42 -3.95 -6.13 9.79
N SER A 43 -3.36 -6.61 8.70
CA SER A 43 -2.71 -7.93 8.67
C SER A 43 -1.24 -7.91 9.12
N LYS A 44 -0.66 -6.72 9.29
CA LYS A 44 0.79 -6.50 9.54
C LYS A 44 1.71 -7.06 8.45
N TRP A 45 1.16 -7.35 7.27
CA TRP A 45 1.95 -7.84 6.15
C TRP A 45 2.61 -6.71 5.36
N ALA A 46 3.83 -6.92 4.89
CA ALA A 46 4.62 -5.93 4.16
C ALA A 46 4.94 -6.39 2.72
N GLU A 47 4.85 -5.45 1.78
CA GLU A 47 5.35 -5.57 0.41
C GLU A 47 6.48 -4.56 0.19
N ALA A 48 7.51 -4.91 -0.58
CA ALA A 48 8.63 -4.01 -0.87
C ALA A 48 9.03 -4.04 -2.35
N VAL A 49 9.46 -2.89 -2.88
CA VAL A 49 9.96 -2.74 -4.26
C VAL A 49 11.24 -1.89 -4.29
N LEU A 50 12.09 -2.14 -5.30
CA LEU A 50 13.26 -1.32 -5.57
C LEU A 50 12.86 -0.12 -6.45
N LEU A 51 13.40 1.07 -6.17
CA LEU A 51 13.13 2.30 -6.93
C LEU A 51 14.40 2.94 -7.47
N LEU A 52 14.31 3.46 -8.69
CA LEU A 52 15.29 4.35 -9.28
C LEU A 52 15.10 5.76 -8.70
N ILE A 53 16.18 6.55 -8.60
CA ILE A 53 16.09 7.92 -8.06
C ILE A 53 15.01 8.73 -8.78
N GLY A 54 14.07 9.24 -8.00
CA GLY A 54 13.36 10.50 -8.29
C GLY A 54 12.14 10.44 -9.21
N LYS A 55 11.68 9.26 -9.63
CA LYS A 55 10.45 9.15 -10.44
C LYS A 55 9.25 8.85 -9.55
N LYS A 56 8.46 9.88 -9.28
CA LYS A 56 7.13 9.77 -8.63
C LYS A 56 6.22 8.78 -9.34
N GLU A 57 6.47 8.54 -10.64
CA GLU A 57 5.77 7.58 -11.48
C GLU A 57 5.97 6.15 -10.98
N GLU A 58 7.18 5.75 -10.56
CA GLU A 58 7.45 4.38 -10.08
C GLU A 58 6.75 4.09 -8.75
N VAL A 59 6.70 5.09 -7.87
CA VAL A 59 5.93 5.00 -6.61
C VAL A 59 4.43 4.83 -6.92
N ALA A 60 3.91 5.62 -7.86
CA ALA A 60 2.52 5.54 -8.26
C ALA A 60 2.19 4.19 -8.94
N ASP A 61 3.08 3.69 -9.78
CA ASP A 61 2.92 2.41 -10.47
C ASP A 61 3.02 1.24 -9.51
N PHE A 62 3.90 1.32 -8.50
CA PHE A 62 3.96 0.37 -7.42
C PHE A 62 2.64 0.32 -6.65
N ILE A 63 2.13 1.47 -6.19
CA ILE A 63 0.86 1.54 -5.43
C ILE A 63 -0.29 0.98 -6.28
N LYS A 64 -0.40 1.38 -7.55
CA LYS A 64 -1.48 0.91 -8.43
C LYS A 64 -1.40 -0.60 -8.66
N SER A 65 -0.22 -1.11 -9.02
CA SER A 65 -0.08 -2.50 -9.45
C SER A 65 -0.09 -3.48 -8.29
N ASN A 66 0.61 -3.14 -7.20
CA ASN A 66 0.84 -4.06 -6.09
C ASN A 66 -0.21 -3.92 -5.00
N LEU A 67 -0.76 -2.73 -4.75
CA LEU A 67 -1.79 -2.53 -3.73
C LEU A 67 -3.21 -2.52 -4.34
N ILE A 68 -3.48 -1.64 -5.30
CA ILE A 68 -4.84 -1.40 -5.80
C ILE A 68 -5.32 -2.55 -6.69
N TYR A 69 -4.63 -2.82 -7.81
CA TYR A 69 -5.08 -3.82 -8.78
C TYR A 69 -5.05 -5.25 -8.27
N ARG A 70 -4.14 -5.55 -7.36
CA ARG A 70 -4.02 -6.89 -6.79
C ARG A 70 -5.11 -7.21 -5.78
N TYR A 71 -5.53 -6.23 -4.97
CA TYR A 71 -6.38 -6.49 -3.83
C TYR A 71 -7.71 -5.72 -3.78
N VAL A 72 -7.79 -4.55 -4.41
CA VAL A 72 -9.02 -3.73 -4.44
C VAL A 72 -9.92 -4.12 -5.61
N ILE A 73 -9.33 -4.50 -6.76
CA ILE A 73 -10.10 -4.94 -7.91
C ILE A 73 -10.32 -6.46 -7.83
N PRO A 74 -11.57 -6.94 -7.65
CA PRO A 74 -11.83 -8.37 -7.64
C PRO A 74 -11.54 -8.96 -9.02
N ARG A 75 -10.56 -9.86 -9.12
CA ARG A 75 -10.26 -10.57 -10.39
C ARG A 75 -11.37 -11.52 -10.82
N THR A 76 -12.26 -11.90 -9.91
CA THR A 76 -13.51 -12.62 -10.21
C THR A 76 -14.53 -12.34 -9.12
N LYS A 77 -15.78 -11.97 -9.46
CA LYS A 77 -16.88 -11.98 -8.47
C LYS A 77 -17.18 -13.43 -8.10
N VAL A 78 -16.88 -13.82 -6.86
CA VAL A 78 -17.35 -15.08 -6.28
C VAL A 78 -17.96 -14.79 -4.91
N GLY A 79 -19.26 -15.03 -4.77
CA GLY A 79 -19.97 -15.14 -3.47
C GLY A 79 -20.54 -13.82 -2.91
N PRO A 80 -21.59 -13.88 -2.06
CA PRO A 80 -22.49 -12.76 -1.83
C PRO A 80 -21.79 -11.71 -0.96
N ILE A 81 -21.24 -10.70 -1.62
CA ILE A 81 -21.09 -9.39 -0.99
C ILE A 81 -22.51 -8.91 -0.68
N ASN A 82 -22.91 -8.96 0.59
CA ASN A 82 -24.16 -8.37 1.05
C ASN A 82 -24.19 -6.91 0.58
N GLY A 83 -24.98 -6.63 -0.45
CA GLY A 83 -24.95 -5.41 -1.27
C GLY A 83 -25.40 -4.13 -0.57
N ARG A 84 -25.29 -4.04 0.77
CA ARG A 84 -25.61 -2.84 1.55
C ARG A 84 -24.45 -1.84 1.64
N TYR A 85 -23.20 -2.25 1.44
CA TYR A 85 -22.04 -1.35 1.61
C TYR A 85 -21.69 -0.52 0.36
N LEU A 86 -22.17 -0.91 -0.82
CA LEU A 86 -21.82 -0.21 -2.07
C LEU A 86 -22.76 0.95 -2.42
N LYS A 87 -23.95 1.03 -1.81
CA LYS A 87 -24.91 2.12 -2.08
C LYS A 87 -24.67 3.42 -1.30
N GLN A 88 -23.77 3.45 -0.31
CA GLN A 88 -23.50 4.69 0.44
C GLN A 88 -22.35 5.54 -0.11
N TYR A 89 -21.52 4.99 -1.02
CA TYR A 89 -20.27 5.63 -1.45
C TYR A 89 -20.24 6.10 -2.91
N TYR A 90 -21.31 5.88 -3.68
CA TYR A 90 -21.44 6.42 -5.04
C TYR A 90 -22.89 6.88 -5.25
N PRO A 91 -23.13 8.12 -5.74
CA PRO A 91 -24.47 8.60 -6.06
C PRO A 91 -25.12 7.79 -7.18
#